data_AF-A0AAD0F1K9-F1
#
_entry.id   AF-A0AAD0F1K9-F1
#
_cell.length_a   1.000
_cell.length_b   1.000
_cell.length_c   1.000
_cell.angle_alpha   90.00
_cell.angle_beta   90.00
_cell.angle_gamma   90.00
#
_symmetry.space_group_name_H-M   'P 1'
#
loop_
_entity.id
_entity.type
_entity.pdbx_description
1 polymer ?
#
loop_
_entity_poly.entity_id
_entity_poly.type
_entity_poly.pdbx_seq_one_letter_code
_entity_poly.pdbx_strand_id
1 'polypeptide(L)' 'MTNKDKSPQTAKTIFIVTNDDNVILNAFTSMEDAKRYINIKYSILPEKFNIEPCALNVDIEFIKELII' A
#
# COMPACT_ATOMS: atom_id res chain seq x y z
N MET A 1 34.56 -1.23 8.36
CA MET A 1 33.15 -1.11 7.92
C MET A 1 32.31 -2.00 8.82
N THR A 2 31.77 -1.42 9.88
CA THR A 2 30.95 -2.13 10.86
C THR A 2 29.50 -2.08 10.39
N ASN A 3 28.88 -3.24 10.17
CA ASN A 3 27.47 -3.40 9.87
C ASN A 3 26.64 -2.93 11.08
N LYS A 4 26.45 -1.61 11.21
CA LYS A 4 25.37 -1.00 12.00
C LYS A 4 24.29 -0.56 11.01
N ASP A 5 23.04 -0.55 11.45
CA ASP A 5 21.88 0.01 10.73
C ASP A 5 21.18 -0.88 9.70
N LYS A 6 20.99 -2.16 10.01
CA LYS A 6 19.76 -2.84 9.56
C LYS A 6 18.85 -3.04 10.76
N SER A 7 18.05 -2.01 11.04
CA SER A 7 16.83 -2.17 11.84
C SER A 7 16.03 -3.37 11.29
N PRO A 8 15.31 -4.14 12.14
CA PRO A 8 14.50 -5.24 11.65
C PRO A 8 13.40 -4.68 10.72
N GLN A 9 13.62 -4.76 9.41
CA GLN A 9 12.63 -4.37 8.42
C GLN A 9 11.54 -5.43 8.39
N THR A 10 10.30 -5.00 8.64
CA THR A 10 9.14 -5.88 8.48
C THR A 10 8.51 -5.57 7.13
N ALA A 11 8.52 -6.54 6.23
CA ALA A 11 7.78 -6.41 4.97
C ALA A 11 6.28 -6.52 5.26
N LYS A 12 5.53 -5.47 4.92
CA LYS A 12 4.06 -5.49 4.96
C LYS A 12 3.54 -5.40 3.53
N THR A 13 2.60 -6.26 3.18
CA THR A 13 1.89 -6.14 1.91
C THR A 13 0.89 -5.00 2.00
N ILE A 14 0.97 -4.09 1.04
CA ILE A 14 -0.06 -3.07 0.79
C ILE A 14 -0.62 -3.28 -0.62
N PHE A 15 -1.81 -2.75 -0.87
CA PHE A 15 -2.51 -2.83 -2.13
C PHE A 15 -2.58 -1.42 -2.72
N ILE A 16 -1.85 -1.21 -3.82
CA ILE A 16 -1.80 0.07 -4.53
C ILE A 16 -2.91 0.09 -5.58
N VAL A 17 -3.71 1.14 -5.58
CA VAL A 17 -4.71 1.38 -6.62
C VAL A 17 -4.12 2.32 -7.66
N THR A 18 -4.09 1.88 -8.92
CA THR A 18 -3.65 2.68 -10.07
C THR A 18 -4.75 2.80 -11.13
N ASN A 19 -4.66 3.82 -11.98
CA ASN A 19 -5.45 3.88 -13.22
C ASN A 19 -4.71 3.19 -14.38
N ASP A 20 -5.34 3.17 -15.56
CA ASP A 20 -4.76 2.63 -16.80
C ASP A 20 -3.41 3.27 -17.22
N ASP A 21 -3.16 4.52 -16.81
CA ASP A 21 -1.90 5.24 -17.05
C ASP A 21 -0.82 4.94 -15.98
N ASN A 22 -1.06 3.98 -15.08
CA ASN A 22 -0.21 3.62 -13.95
C ASN A 22 0.00 4.77 -12.92
N VAL A 23 -0.91 5.75 -12.88
CA VAL A 23 -0.91 6.80 -11.85
C VAL A 23 -1.42 6.20 -10.54
N ILE A 24 -0.63 6.32 -9.48
CA ILE A 24 -1.02 5.90 -8.12
C ILE A 24 -2.10 6.84 -7.60
N LEU A 25 -3.23 6.27 -7.23
CA LEU A 25 -4.38 7.01 -6.69
C LEU A 25 -4.44 6.89 -5.17
N ASN A 26 -4.19 5.68 -4.65
CA ASN A 26 -4.24 5.42 -3.21
C ASN A 26 -3.55 4.08 -2.85
N ALA A 27 -3.33 3.85 -1.55
CA ALA A 27 -2.75 2.62 -1.01
C ALA A 27 -3.54 2.13 0.22
N PHE A 28 -3.71 0.81 0.34
CA PHE A 28 -4.49 0.18 1.41
C PHE A 28 -3.75 -1.00 2.04
N THR A 29 -4.04 -1.29 3.30
CA THR A 29 -3.52 -2.49 3.99
C THR A 29 -4.37 -3.73 3.76
N SER A 30 -5.55 -3.59 3.13
CA SER A 30 -6.45 -4.69 2.78
C SER A 30 -6.90 -4.61 1.32
N MET A 31 -7.11 -5.77 0.70
CA MET A 31 -7.62 -5.87 -0.67
C MET A 31 -9.10 -5.43 -0.72
N GLU A 32 -9.86 -5.75 0.32
CA GLU A 32 -11.27 -5.41 0.43
C GLU A 32 -11.48 -3.90 0.45
N ASP A 33 -10.68 -3.14 1.20
CA ASP A 33 -10.80 -1.68 1.26
C ASP A 33 -10.40 -1.02 -0.07
N ALA A 34 -9.39 -1.55 -0.76
CA ALA A 34 -9.00 -1.10 -2.09
C ALA A 34 -10.15 -1.30 -3.11
N LYS A 35 -10.77 -2.48 -3.13
CA LYS A 35 -11.95 -2.76 -3.98
C LYS A 35 -13.13 -1.87 -3.62
N ARG A 36 -13.38 -1.67 -2.32
CA ARG A 36 -14.46 -0.79 -1.85
C ARG A 36 -14.23 0.66 -2.26
N TYR A 37 -12.99 1.14 -2.21
CA TYR A 37 -12.61 2.47 -2.69
C TYR A 37 -12.92 2.65 -4.17
N ILE A 38 -12.53 1.70 -5.03
CA ILE A 38 -12.84 1.73 -6.47
C ILE A 38 -14.35 1.76 -6.68
N ASN A 39 -15.08 0.86 -6.02
CA ASN A 39 -16.54 0.78 -6.15
C ASN A 39 -17.26 2.06 -5.70
N ILE A 40 -16.74 2.80 -4.73
CA ILE A 40 -17.38 4.02 -4.22
C ILE A 40 -16.98 5.24 -5.04
N LYS A 41 -15.70 5.39 -5.40
CA LYS A 41 -15.17 6.60 -6.03
C LYS A 41 -15.22 6.55 -7.56
N TYR A 42 -15.19 5.35 -8.13
CA TYR A 42 -15.12 5.13 -9.57
C TYR A 42 -16.17 4.13 -10.05
N SER A 43 -17.34 4.13 -9.40
CA SER A 43 -18.47 3.22 -9.68
C SER A 43 -18.93 3.17 -11.14
N ILE A 44 -18.63 4.21 -11.92
CA ILE A 44 -19.03 4.33 -13.33
C ILE A 44 -18.13 3.46 -14.23
N LEU A 45 -16.84 3.29 -13.90
CA LEU A 45 -15.85 2.56 -14.70
C LEU A 45 -14.81 1.85 -13.80
N PRO A 46 -15.23 0.96 -12.88
CA PRO A 46 -14.32 0.31 -11.93
C PRO A 46 -13.26 -0.57 -12.61
N GLU A 47 -13.52 -1.05 -13.82
CA GLU A 47 -12.62 -1.89 -14.62
C GLU A 47 -11.38 -1.16 -15.17
N LYS A 48 -11.35 0.18 -15.11
CA LYS A 48 -10.20 1.01 -15.52
C LYS A 48 -9.15 1.20 -14.43
N PHE A 49 -9.28 0.45 -13.34
CA PHE A 49 -8.44 0.58 -12.16
C PHE A 49 -7.84 -0.77 -11.81
N ASN A 50 -6.55 -0.75 -11.51
CA ASN A 50 -5.79 -1.93 -11.13
C ASN A 50 -5.51 -1.88 -9.63
N ILE A 51 -5.43 -3.06 -9.01
CA ILE A 51 -4.96 -3.22 -7.64
C ILE A 51 -3.72 -4.11 -7.66
N GLU A 52 -2.58 -3.56 -7.28
CA GLU A 52 -1.31 -4.27 -7.28
C GLU A 52 -0.81 -4.50 -5.84
N PRO A 53 -0.47 -5.74 -5.46
CA PRO A 53 0.18 -6.01 -4.19
C PRO A 53 1.62 -5.51 -4.25
N CYS A 54 2.01 -4.66 -3.30
CA CYS A 54 3.35 -4.13 -3.17
C CYS A 54 3.90 -4.43 -1.77
N ALA A 55 5.17 -4.84 -1.70
CA ALA A 55 5.87 -5.00 -0.44
C ALA A 55 6.38 -3.64 0.04
N LEU A 56 5.79 -3.12 1.11
CA LEU A 56 6.30 -1.96 1.81
C LEU A 56 7.32 -2.43 2.85
N ASN A 57 8.57 -2.02 2.67
CA ASN A 57 9.59 -2.18 3.69
C ASN A 57 9.38 -1.08 4.74
N VAL A 58 8.84 -1.48 5.88
CA VAL A 58 8.58 -0.57 6.99
C VAL A 58 9.69 -0.72 8.02
N ASP A 59 10.30 0.40 8.41
CA ASP A 59 11.20 0.45 9.54
C ASP A 59 10.42 0.27 10.85
N ILE A 60 11.01 -0.42 11.82
CA ILE A 60 10.42 -0.65 13.13
C ILE A 60 10.10 0.67 13.86
N GLU A 61 10.85 1.75 13.62
CA GLU A 61 10.57 3.07 14.19
C GLU A 61 9.23 3.65 13.69
N PHE A 62 8.92 3.48 12.41
CA PHE A 62 7.62 3.89 11.85
C PHE A 62 6.45 3.10 12.45
N ILE A 63 6.65 1.80 12.73
CA ILE A 63 5.62 0.98 13.39
C ILE A 63 5.36 1.47 14.81
N LYS A 64 6.39 1.90 15.55
CA LYS A 64 6.22 2.42 16.92
C LYS A 64 5.39 3.69 16.96
N GLU A 65 5.52 4.57 15.97
CA GLU A 65 4.73 5.81 15.88
C GLU A 65 3.23 5.56 15.64
N LEU A 66 2.86 4.40 15.08
CA LEU A 66 1.46 4.03 14.84
C LEU A 66 0.74 3.43 16.05
N ILE A 67 1.47 3.02 17.10
CA ILE A 67 0.92 2.31 18.28
C ILE A 67 0.84 3.23 19.51
N ILE A 68 0.63 4.53 19.31
CA ILE A 68 0.47 5.52 20.41
C ILE A 68 -1.00 5.60 20.84
#